data_AF-A0A9E2KXT3-F1
#
_entry.id   AF-A0A9E2KXT3-F1
#
_cell.length_a   1.000
_cell.length_b   1.000
_cell.length_c   1.000
_cell.angle_alpha   90.00
_cell.angle_beta   90.00
_cell.angle_gamma   90.00
#
_symmetry.space_group_name_H-M   'P 1'
#
loop_
_entity.id
_entity.type
_entity.pdbx_description
1 polymer ?
#
loop_
_entity_poly.entity_id
_entity_poly.type
_entity_poly.pdbx_seq_one_letter_code
_entity_poly.pdbx_strand_id
1 'polypeptide(L)'
;MNNYQKLLDEYIEFEEETLEKDSREVYTMAEQIKFYTDIMNYLEYGDIKIRDLEKIKSLKDLYYFYMESDGYIVGRFEDTEDFIEAYIKRLEEN
;
A
#
# COMPACT_ATOMS: atom_id res chain seq x y z
N MET A 1 5.45 8.40 -16.57
CA MET A 1 5.74 7.28 -15.64
C MET A 1 4.42 6.60 -15.37
N ASN A 2 4.33 5.26 -15.50
CA ASN A 2 3.13 4.53 -15.09
C ASN A 2 2.96 4.67 -13.57
N ASN A 3 1.73 4.81 -13.07
CA ASN A 3 1.45 4.94 -11.64
C ASN A 3 2.02 3.75 -10.84
N TYR A 4 1.96 2.53 -11.40
CA TYR A 4 2.61 1.36 -10.80
C TYR A 4 4.11 1.57 -10.58
N GLN A 5 4.84 2.10 -11.57
CA GLN A 5 6.28 2.34 -11.44
C GLN A 5 6.58 3.33 -10.32
N LYS A 6 5.75 4.38 -10.17
CA LYS A 6 5.91 5.34 -9.07
C LYS A 6 5.74 4.66 -7.70
N LEU A 7 4.74 3.79 -7.57
CA LEU A 7 4.50 3.06 -6.32
C LEU A 7 5.61 2.04 -6.03
N LEU A 8 6.14 1.40 -7.08
CA LEU A 8 7.30 0.52 -6.97
C LEU A 8 8.56 1.29 -6.55
N ASP A 9 8.79 2.48 -7.11
CA ASP A 9 9.93 3.32 -6.72
C ASP A 9 9.81 3.75 -5.24
N GLU A 10 8.60 4.12 -4.77
CA GLU A 10 8.34 4.40 -3.35
C GLU A 10 8.58 3.18 -2.46
N TYR A 11 8.21 1.98 -2.92
CA TYR A 11 8.45 0.73 -2.19
C TYR A 11 9.95 0.42 -2.07
N ILE A 12 10.70 0.58 -3.16
CA ILE A 12 12.16 0.36 -3.17
C ILE A 12 12.86 1.33 -2.23
N GLU A 13 12.50 2.63 -2.26
CA GLU A 13 13.04 3.63 -1.35
C GLU A 13 12.76 3.25 0.12
N PHE A 14 11.54 2.79 0.42
CA PHE A 14 11.19 2.30 1.75
C PHE A 14 11.97 1.05 2.18
N GLU A 15 12.20 0.10 1.27
CA GLU A 15 13.02 -1.09 1.54
C GLU A 15 14.47 -0.70 1.82
N GLU A 16 15.05 0.20 1.01
CA GLU A 16 16.41 0.72 1.21
C GLU A 16 16.55 1.41 2.58
N GLU A 17 15.62 2.30 2.94
CA GLU A 17 15.58 2.93 4.27
C GLU A 17 15.49 1.91 5.40
N THR A 18 14.72 0.83 5.22
CA THR A 18 14.54 -0.22 6.22
C THR A 18 15.82 -1.03 6.42
N LEU A 19 16.62 -1.26 5.37
CA LEU A 19 17.89 -1.97 5.45
C LEU A 19 18.97 -1.20 6.22
N GLU A 20 18.88 0.12 6.26
CA GLU A 20 19.80 0.99 7.00
C GLU A 20 19.47 1.08 8.51
N LYS A 21 18.30 0.60 8.93
CA LYS A 21 17.78 0.73 10.30
C LYS A 21 18.25 -0.37 11.24
N ASP A 22 18.24 -0.07 12.54
CA ASP A 22 18.51 -1.07 13.57
C ASP A 22 17.30 -2.00 13.82
N SER A 23 17.55 -3.13 14.47
CA SER A 23 16.51 -4.15 14.74
C SER A 23 15.29 -3.65 15.53
N ARG A 24 15.43 -2.62 16.39
CA ARG A 24 14.31 -2.07 17.16
C ARG A 24 13.46 -1.19 16.27
N GLU A 25 14.08 -0.36 15.44
CA GLU A 25 13.35 0.46 14.47
C GLU A 25 12.60 -0.42 13.46
N VAL A 26 13.25 -1.47 12.94
CA VAL A 26 12.59 -2.44 12.05
C VAL A 26 11.41 -3.11 12.76
N TYR A 27 11.55 -3.49 14.03
CA TYR A 27 10.44 -4.06 14.80
C TYR A 27 9.27 -3.09 14.93
N THR A 28 9.53 -1.79 15.15
CA THR A 28 8.46 -0.77 15.21
C THR A 28 7.77 -0.53 13.86
N MET A 29 8.43 -0.88 12.75
CA MET A 29 7.90 -0.72 11.40
C MET A 29 7.27 -1.99 10.83
N ALA A 30 7.24 -3.10 11.59
CA ALA A 30 6.85 -4.42 11.09
C ALA A 30 5.46 -4.44 10.42
N GLU A 31 4.49 -3.70 10.95
CA GLU A 31 3.14 -3.60 10.39
C GLU A 31 3.12 -2.84 9.06
N GLN A 32 3.88 -1.74 8.96
CA GLN A 32 4.00 -0.95 7.74
C GLN A 32 4.72 -1.74 6.64
N ILE A 33 5.79 -2.47 7.00
CA ILE A 33 6.53 -3.36 6.08
C ILE A 33 5.56 -4.40 5.51
N LYS A 34 4.86 -5.13 6.39
CA LYS A 34 3.88 -6.13 5.97
C LYS A 34 2.82 -5.53 5.04
N PHE A 35 2.27 -4.38 5.42
CA PHE A 35 1.24 -3.70 4.64
C PHE A 35 1.73 -3.32 3.24
N TYR A 36 2.91 -2.67 3.12
CA TYR A 36 3.45 -2.31 1.81
C TYR A 36 3.76 -3.52 0.95
N THR A 37 4.32 -4.59 1.52
CA THR A 37 4.55 -5.84 0.79
C THR A 37 3.24 -6.45 0.29
N ASP A 38 2.20 -6.50 1.13
CA ASP A 38 0.88 -7.03 0.76
C ASP A 38 0.23 -6.20 -0.36
N ILE A 39 0.34 -4.87 -0.32
CA ILE A 39 -0.13 -3.97 -1.39
C ILE A 39 0.64 -4.22 -2.68
N MET A 40 1.97 -4.23 -2.64
CA MET A 40 2.78 -4.42 -3.86
C MET A 40 2.53 -5.77 -4.51
N ASN A 41 2.40 -6.84 -3.72
CA ASN A 41 2.00 -8.16 -4.21
C ASN A 41 0.62 -8.11 -4.92
N TYR A 42 -0.35 -7.39 -4.35
CA TYR A 42 -1.65 -7.22 -4.99
C TYR A 42 -1.54 -6.43 -6.31
N LEU A 43 -0.76 -5.35 -6.33
CA LEU A 43 -0.61 -4.53 -7.55
C LEU A 43 0.13 -5.28 -8.67
N GLU A 44 1.05 -6.18 -8.33
CA GLU A 44 1.82 -6.96 -9.31
C GLU A 44 1.02 -8.16 -9.85
N TYR A 45 0.28 -8.86 -8.99
CA TYR A 45 -0.32 -10.15 -9.34
C TYR A 45 -1.85 -10.19 -9.28
N GLY A 46 -2.48 -9.18 -8.67
CA GLY A 46 -3.93 -9.07 -8.53
C GLY A 46 -4.62 -8.46 -9.75
N ASP A 47 -5.95 -8.47 -9.74
CA ASP A 47 -6.77 -7.93 -10.85
C ASP A 47 -7.18 -6.48 -10.59
N ILE A 48 -6.22 -5.56 -10.61
CA ILE A 48 -6.50 -4.12 -10.48
C ILE A 48 -6.76 -3.47 -11.84
N LYS A 49 -7.88 -2.74 -11.95
CA LYS A 49 -8.17 -1.95 -13.15
C LYS A 49 -7.18 -0.79 -13.25
N ILE A 50 -6.65 -0.52 -14.45
CA ILE A 50 -5.70 0.57 -14.72
C ILE A 50 -6.22 1.93 -14.20
N ARG A 51 -7.52 2.22 -14.42
CA ARG A 51 -8.19 3.44 -13.93
C ARG A 51 -8.15 3.60 -12.41
N ASP A 52 -8.17 2.51 -11.68
CA ASP A 52 -8.23 2.49 -10.22
C ASP A 52 -6.80 2.62 -9.68
N LEU A 53 -5.83 1.94 -10.30
CA LEU A 53 -4.39 2.15 -10.08
C LEU A 53 -3.96 3.61 -10.29
N GLU A 54 -4.52 4.30 -11.30
CA GLU A 54 -4.23 5.72 -11.56
C GLU A 54 -4.65 6.65 -10.41
N LYS A 55 -5.57 6.23 -9.54
CA LYS A 55 -6.00 7.02 -8.37
C LYS A 55 -5.10 6.84 -7.16
N ILE A 56 -4.37 5.73 -7.08
CA ILE A 56 -3.41 5.47 -5.99
C ILE A 56 -2.17 6.32 -6.24
N LYS A 57 -2.00 7.40 -5.47
CA LYS A 57 -0.90 8.35 -5.68
C LYS A 57 0.35 8.04 -4.86
N SER A 58 0.21 7.37 -3.72
CA SER A 58 1.32 6.98 -2.85
C SER A 58 0.94 5.79 -1.99
N LEU A 59 1.93 4.95 -1.66
CA LEU A 59 1.78 3.89 -0.67
C LEU A 59 1.52 4.47 0.73
N LYS A 60 2.09 5.65 1.02
CA LYS A 60 1.91 6.35 2.29
C LYS A 60 0.46 6.78 2.52
N ASP A 61 -0.20 7.27 1.48
CA ASP A 61 -1.61 7.68 1.56
C ASP A 61 -2.52 6.47 1.82
N LEU A 62 -2.25 5.33 1.15
CA LEU A 62 -2.93 4.08 1.45
C LEU A 62 -2.70 3.64 2.90
N TYR A 63 -1.48 3.73 3.41
CA TYR A 63 -1.19 3.35 4.78
C TYR A 63 -1.88 4.26 5.80
N TYR A 64 -1.95 5.57 5.57
CA TYR A 64 -2.72 6.46 6.44
C TYR A 64 -4.21 6.11 6.42
N PHE A 65 -4.77 5.84 5.25
CA PHE A 65 -6.14 5.37 5.16
C PHE A 65 -6.33 4.05 5.94
N TYR A 66 -5.42 3.09 5.82
CA TYR A 66 -5.43 1.86 6.61
C TYR A 66 -5.41 2.11 8.12
N MET A 67 -4.55 3.01 8.60
CA MET A 67 -4.44 3.36 10.02
C MET A 67 -5.69 4.08 10.56
N GLU A 68 -6.40 4.84 9.73
CA GLU A 68 -7.68 5.46 10.10
C GLU A 68 -8.87 4.48 10.06
N SER A 69 -8.73 3.40 9.29
CA SER A 69 -9.82 2.49 9.00
C SER A 69 -9.82 1.33 10.00
N ASP A 70 -10.57 1.49 11.09
CA ASP A 70 -10.71 0.47 12.13
C ASP A 70 -11.33 -0.80 11.53
N GLY A 71 -10.53 -1.86 11.33
CA GLY A 71 -11.01 -3.21 10.97
C GLY A 71 -10.74 -3.73 9.56
N TYR A 72 -9.99 -3.03 8.68
CA TYR A 72 -9.54 -3.65 7.43
C TYR A 72 -8.42 -4.66 7.70
N ILE A 73 -8.51 -5.83 7.07
CA ILE A 73 -7.47 -6.86 7.12
C ILE A 73 -6.78 -6.85 5.76
N VAL A 74 -5.54 -6.35 5.69
CA VAL A 74 -4.75 -6.43 4.46
C VAL A 74 -3.82 -7.65 4.54
N GLY A 75 -3.78 -8.44 3.46
CA GLY A 75 -2.91 -9.63 3.37
C GLY A 75 -3.45 -10.78 2.52
N ARG A 76 -4.73 -10.80 2.14
CA ARG A 76 -5.26 -11.67 1.08
C ARG A 76 -5.71 -10.82 -0.09
N PHE A 77 -5.64 -11.35 -1.31
CA PHE A 77 -5.97 -10.59 -2.52
C PHE A 77 -7.37 -9.95 -2.47
N GLU A 78 -8.40 -10.71 -2.10
CA GLU A 78 -9.78 -10.20 -1.99
C GLU A 78 -9.90 -9.07 -0.96
N ASP A 79 -9.31 -9.24 0.23
CA ASP A 79 -9.39 -8.21 1.27
C ASP A 79 -8.59 -6.94 0.87
N THR A 80 -7.48 -7.11 0.15
CA THR A 80 -6.68 -6.00 -0.39
C THR A 80 -7.40 -5.27 -1.52
N GLU A 81 -8.12 -5.99 -2.39
CA GLU A 81 -8.98 -5.42 -3.43
C GLU A 81 -10.07 -4.54 -2.80
N ASP A 82 -10.84 -5.10 -1.86
CA ASP A 82 -11.91 -4.41 -1.14
C ASP A 82 -11.39 -3.13 -0.45
N PHE A 83 -10.21 -3.22 0.16
CA PHE A 83 -9.54 -2.08 0.79
C PHE A 83 -9.20 -0.97 -0.22
N ILE A 84 -8.61 -1.31 -1.37
CA ILE A 84 -8.27 -0.34 -2.42
C ILE A 84 -9.53 0.29 -3.02
N GLU A 85 -10.59 -0.49 -3.23
CA GLU A 85 -11.87 0.03 -3.70
C GLU A 85 -12.48 1.02 -2.70
N ALA A 86 -12.45 0.70 -1.41
CA ALA A 86 -12.91 1.60 -0.35
C ALA A 86 -12.11 2.90 -0.29
N TYR A 87 -10.78 2.82 -0.41
CA TYR A 87 -9.91 4.00 -0.50
C TYR A 87 -10.29 4.89 -1.68
N ILE A 88 -10.44 4.30 -2.86
CA ILE A 88 -10.79 5.02 -4.09
C ILE A 88 -12.15 5.69 -3.97
N LYS A 89 -13.15 4.99 -3.41
CA LYS A 89 -14.47 5.57 -3.18
C LYS A 89 -14.40 6.78 -2.25
N ARG A 90 -13.60 6.73 -1.19
CA ARG A 90 -13.39 7.87 -0.28
C ARG A 90 -12.76 9.07 -0.99
N LEU A 91 -11.88 8.85 -1.96
CA LEU A 91 -11.32 9.93 -2.78
C LEU A 91 -12.34 10.57 -3.73
N GLU A 92 -13.37 9.84 -4.16
CA GLU A 92 -14.43 10.38 -5.03
C GLU A 92 -15.52 11.13 -4.25
N GLU A 93 -15.69 10.82 -2.97
CA GLU A 93 -16.67 11.46 -2.09
C GLU A 93 -16.18 12.78 -1.45
N ASN A 94 -14.87 13.07 -1.54
CA ASN A 94 -14.24 14.32 -1.08
C ASN A 94 -13.92 15.27 -2.24
#